data_AF-A0A5C5S927-F1
#
_entry.id   AF-A0A5C5S927-F1
#
_cell.length_a   1.000
_cell.length_b   1.000
_cell.length_c   1.000
_cell.angle_alpha   90.00
_cell.angle_beta   90.00
_cell.angle_gamma   90.00
#
_symmetry.space_group_name_H-M   'P 1'
#
loop_
_entity.id
_entity.type
_entity.pdbx_description
1 polymer ?
#
loop_
_entity_poly.entity_id
_entity_poly.type
_entity_poly.pdbx_seq_one_letter_code
_entity_poly.pdbx_strand_id
1 'polypeptide(L)'
;MTRAILLPFAVSLLGFSGPGLAQNVDFNLTYHVERTPAARLSIETCSNAVAQTARQAGLRVDVKNYPGQLATVVGGRDGSGAFVAQCIAVDGTTVSVIQGIDYRKQKGSLGEFADRAFEAVKAATK
;
A
#
# COMPACT_ATOMS: atom_id res chain seq x y z
N MET A 1 -71.08 29.20 -3.19
CA MET A 1 -69.99 29.41 -2.21
C MET A 1 -68.94 28.33 -2.43
N THR A 2 -67.68 28.72 -2.35
CA THR A 2 -66.53 28.16 -3.08
C THR A 2 -65.69 27.22 -2.20
N ARG A 3 -65.22 26.11 -2.79
CA ARG A 3 -63.99 25.31 -2.53
C ARG A 3 -63.47 25.08 -1.09
N ALA A 4 -63.09 23.83 -0.81
CA ALA A 4 -61.66 23.47 -0.57
C ALA A 4 -61.47 21.94 -0.53
N ILE A 5 -60.75 21.41 -1.52
CA ILE A 5 -60.22 20.03 -1.52
C ILE A 5 -58.87 20.09 -0.80
N LEU A 6 -58.74 19.37 0.32
CA LEU A 6 -57.47 19.20 1.04
C LEU A 6 -56.72 18.01 0.44
N LEU A 7 -55.69 18.28 -0.37
CA LEU A 7 -54.65 17.32 -0.73
C LEU A 7 -53.62 17.25 0.41
N PRO A 8 -53.22 16.05 0.91
CA PRO A 8 -52.09 15.96 1.82
C PRO A 8 -50.78 16.14 1.05
N PHE A 9 -49.96 17.06 1.56
CA PHE A 9 -48.59 17.36 1.13
C PHE A 9 -47.70 16.10 1.22
N ALA A 10 -47.21 15.62 0.08
CA ALA A 10 -46.05 14.76 0.05
C ALA A 10 -44.79 15.65 0.22
N VAL A 11 -44.27 15.73 1.45
CA VAL A 11 -42.98 16.39 1.71
C VAL A 11 -41.87 15.45 1.23
N SER A 12 -41.39 15.71 0.03
CA SER A 12 -40.18 15.10 -0.53
C SER A 12 -38.98 15.47 0.36
N LEU A 13 -38.54 14.54 1.21
CA LEU A 13 -37.21 14.56 1.80
C LEU A 13 -36.19 14.29 0.68
N LEU A 14 -35.86 15.33 -0.08
CA LEU A 14 -34.60 15.38 -0.83
C LEU A 14 -33.50 15.40 0.22
N GLY A 15 -33.05 14.22 0.62
CA GLY A 15 -31.88 14.04 1.44
C GLY A 15 -30.72 14.78 0.76
N PHE A 16 -30.23 15.81 1.43
CA PHE A 16 -28.98 16.47 1.11
C PHE A 16 -27.89 15.39 1.04
N SER A 17 -27.59 14.90 -0.16
CA SER A 17 -26.29 14.32 -0.46
C SER A 17 -25.31 15.48 -0.42
N GLY A 18 -24.90 15.87 0.78
CA GLY A 18 -23.80 16.80 0.98
C GLY A 18 -22.61 16.26 0.18
N PRO A 19 -21.84 17.12 -0.50
CA PRO A 19 -20.62 16.67 -1.16
C PRO A 19 -19.79 15.94 -0.11
N GLY A 20 -19.57 14.64 -0.32
CA GLY A 20 -18.60 13.90 0.47
C GLY A 20 -17.29 14.64 0.29
N LEU A 21 -16.83 15.35 1.33
CA LEU A 21 -15.52 15.97 1.30
C LEU A 21 -14.57 14.83 0.97
N ALA A 22 -14.02 14.85 -0.25
CA ALA A 22 -12.91 13.98 -0.61
C ALA A 22 -11.90 14.18 0.51
N GLN A 23 -11.70 13.16 1.34
CA GLN A 23 -10.80 13.30 2.47
C GLN A 23 -9.46 13.69 1.86
N ASN A 24 -9.02 14.91 2.17
CA ASN A 24 -7.72 15.42 1.78
C ASN A 24 -6.69 14.69 2.65
N VAL A 25 -6.63 13.36 2.52
CA VAL A 25 -5.66 12.52 3.20
C VAL A 25 -4.37 12.76 2.45
N ASP A 26 -3.69 13.81 2.88
CA ASP A 26 -2.33 14.07 2.48
C ASP A 26 -1.49 12.84 2.86
N PHE A 27 -0.96 12.13 1.86
CA PHE A 27 -0.05 11.02 2.06
C PHE A 27 1.27 11.26 1.33
N ASN A 28 2.33 10.64 1.82
CA ASN A 28 3.63 10.59 1.17
C ASN A 28 3.86 9.17 0.66
N LEU A 29 4.24 9.05 -0.61
CA LEU A 29 4.63 7.77 -1.20
C LEU A 29 6.13 7.78 -1.44
N THR A 30 6.83 6.86 -0.77
CA THR A 30 8.18 6.47 -1.16
C THR A 30 8.08 5.21 -2.02
N TYR A 31 8.70 5.22 -3.19
CA TYR A 31 8.56 4.18 -4.20
C TYR A 31 9.92 3.81 -4.78
N HIS A 32 10.26 2.53 -4.71
CA HIS A 32 11.49 1.98 -5.27
C HIS A 32 11.20 0.80 -6.19
N VAL A 33 11.97 0.68 -7.26
CA VAL A 33 11.92 -0.45 -8.19
C VAL A 33 13.33 -0.89 -8.52
N GLU A 34 13.60 -2.19 -8.41
CA GLU A 34 14.85 -2.82 -8.85
C GLU A 34 14.54 -3.98 -9.81
N ARG A 35 15.44 -4.20 -10.77
CA ARG A 35 15.40 -5.37 -11.65
C ARG A 35 16.69 -6.16 -11.49
N THR A 36 16.58 -7.35 -10.92
CA THR A 36 17.75 -8.21 -10.67
C THR A 36 17.58 -9.54 -11.41
N PRO A 37 18.59 -10.02 -12.16
CA PRO A 37 18.52 -11.35 -12.78
C PRO A 37 18.13 -12.41 -11.75
N ALA A 38 17.21 -13.31 -12.08
CA ALA A 38 16.69 -14.31 -11.16
C ALA A 38 17.79 -15.28 -10.67
N ALA A 39 18.86 -15.45 -11.45
CA ALA A 39 20.06 -16.19 -11.07
C ALA A 39 20.81 -15.56 -9.87
N ARG A 40 20.64 -14.26 -9.63
CA ARG A 40 21.30 -13.50 -8.56
C ARG A 40 20.40 -13.19 -7.37
N LEU A 41 19.08 -13.15 -7.60
CA LEU A 41 18.09 -12.89 -6.56
C LEU A 41 16.78 -13.63 -6.88
N SER A 42 16.37 -14.55 -6.02
CA SER A 42 15.06 -15.22 -6.15
C SER A 42 13.92 -14.38 -5.55
N ILE A 43 12.68 -14.68 -5.92
CA ILE A 43 11.48 -14.09 -5.31
C ILE A 43 11.46 -14.31 -3.79
N GLU A 44 11.78 -15.53 -3.35
CA GLU A 44 11.79 -15.91 -1.93
C GLU A 44 12.86 -15.13 -1.18
N THR A 45 14.04 -14.96 -1.77
CA THR A 45 15.13 -14.19 -1.14
C THR A 45 14.76 -12.71 -1.04
N CYS A 46 14.20 -12.14 -2.12
CA CYS A 46 13.70 -10.77 -2.15
C CYS A 46 12.63 -10.52 -1.09
N SER A 47 11.59 -11.36 -1.04
CA SER A 47 10.47 -11.19 -0.10
C SER A 47 10.89 -11.42 1.34
N ASN A 48 11.79 -12.38 1.61
CA ASN A 48 12.35 -12.60 2.92
C ASN A 48 13.17 -11.41 3.41
N ALA A 49 13.98 -10.78 2.55
CA ALA A 49 14.74 -9.58 2.90
C ALA A 49 13.79 -8.46 3.36
N VAL A 50 12.74 -8.18 2.58
CA VAL A 50 11.75 -7.15 2.97
C VAL A 50 11.02 -7.51 4.26
N ALA A 51 10.54 -8.75 4.39
CA ALA A 51 9.81 -9.19 5.57
C ALA A 51 10.67 -9.13 6.84
N GLN A 52 11.95 -9.48 6.75
CA GLN A 52 12.89 -9.38 7.86
C GLN A 52 13.16 -7.92 8.24
N THR A 53 13.40 -7.04 7.26
CA THR A 53 13.55 -5.60 7.52
C THR A 53 12.30 -5.00 8.18
N ALA A 54 11.11 -5.42 7.76
CA ALA A 54 9.86 -4.93 8.34
C ALA A 54 9.68 -5.40 9.80
N ARG A 55 10.00 -6.66 10.10
CA ARG A 55 9.99 -7.20 11.47
C ARG A 55 10.99 -6.48 12.37
N GLN A 56 12.21 -6.23 11.87
CA GLN A 56 13.24 -5.47 12.60
C GLN A 56 12.81 -4.02 12.88
N ALA A 57 12.03 -3.42 11.98
CA ALA A 57 11.43 -2.10 12.17
C ALA A 57 10.21 -2.09 13.11
N GLY A 58 9.82 -3.25 13.67
CA GLY A 58 8.65 -3.38 14.54
C GLY A 58 7.33 -3.06 13.82
N LEU A 59 7.24 -3.40 12.53
CA LEU A 59 6.01 -3.28 11.75
C LEU A 59 5.23 -4.60 11.80
N ARG A 60 3.90 -4.50 11.68
CA ARG A 60 3.08 -5.68 11.35
C ARG A 60 3.42 -6.13 9.94
N VAL A 61 3.50 -7.43 9.71
CA VAL A 61 3.91 -8.02 8.42
C VAL A 61 3.02 -9.21 8.11
N ASP A 62 2.48 -9.24 6.90
CA ASP A 62 1.85 -10.39 6.27
C ASP A 62 2.57 -10.69 4.95
N VAL A 63 2.78 -11.97 4.66
CA VAL A 63 3.49 -12.43 3.46
C VAL A 63 2.59 -13.36 2.68
N LYS A 64 2.31 -13.01 1.43
CA LYS A 64 1.52 -13.80 0.48
C LYS A 64 2.43 -14.29 -0.62
N ASN A 65 2.50 -15.62 -0.78
CA ASN A 65 3.37 -16.25 -1.75
C ASN A 65 2.56 -16.92 -2.86
N TYR A 66 2.95 -16.67 -4.10
CA TYR A 66 2.50 -17.31 -5.32
C TYR A 66 3.74 -17.91 -6.00
N PRO A 67 4.08 -19.17 -5.69
CA PRO A 67 5.36 -19.78 -6.06
C PRO A 67 5.72 -19.60 -7.53
N GLY A 68 6.95 -19.16 -7.79
CA GLY A 68 7.48 -18.93 -9.14
C GLY A 68 6.91 -17.71 -9.88
N GLN A 69 6.01 -16.93 -9.29
CA GLN A 69 5.36 -15.80 -9.95
C GLN A 69 5.49 -14.51 -9.16
N LEU A 70 5.08 -14.53 -7.88
CA LEU A 70 4.94 -13.33 -7.08
C LEU A 70 5.07 -13.66 -5.59
N ALA A 71 5.77 -12.83 -4.83
CA ALA A 71 5.60 -12.73 -3.39
C ALA A 71 5.23 -11.29 -3.04
N THR A 72 4.21 -11.11 -2.20
CA THR A 72 3.79 -9.81 -1.70
C THR A 72 3.99 -9.76 -0.19
N VAL A 73 4.72 -8.75 0.28
CA VAL A 73 4.87 -8.43 1.69
C VAL A 73 4.08 -7.16 1.96
N VAL A 74 3.09 -7.23 2.83
CA VAL A 74 2.29 -6.06 3.23
C VAL A 74 2.40 -5.85 4.73
N GLY A 75 2.22 -4.60 5.16
CA GLY A 75 2.31 -4.30 6.57
C GLY A 75 2.13 -2.83 6.88
N GLY A 76 2.47 -2.46 8.10
CA GLY A 76 2.39 -1.07 8.54
C GLY A 76 2.22 -0.90 10.05
N ARG A 77 1.78 0.30 10.40
CA ARG A 77 1.49 0.73 11.78
C ARG A 77 0.25 1.62 11.78
N ASP A 78 -0.72 1.28 12.63
CA ASP A 78 -2.00 1.99 12.70
C ASP A 78 -1.78 3.48 12.92
N GLY A 79 -2.57 4.30 12.22
CA GLY A 79 -2.49 5.75 12.27
C GLY A 79 -1.21 6.37 11.70
N SER A 80 -0.19 5.58 11.35
CA SER A 80 1.09 6.08 10.82
C SER A 80 1.21 5.88 9.30
N GLY A 81 0.85 4.69 8.83
CA GLY A 81 1.00 4.34 7.43
C GLY A 81 1.02 2.84 7.16
N ALA A 82 1.15 2.51 5.88
CA ALA A 82 1.22 1.14 5.39
C ALA A 82 2.40 0.97 4.43
N PHE A 83 2.76 -0.27 4.13
CA PHE A 83 3.67 -0.59 3.05
C PHE A 83 3.17 -1.78 2.24
N VAL A 84 3.57 -1.81 0.98
CA VAL A 84 3.41 -2.95 0.08
C VAL A 84 4.74 -3.16 -0.63
N ALA A 85 5.24 -4.38 -0.61
CA ALA A 85 6.38 -4.77 -1.42
C ALA A 85 6.03 -6.01 -2.23
N GLN A 86 6.46 -6.03 -3.49
CA GLN A 86 6.22 -7.13 -4.42
C GLN A 86 7.55 -7.58 -5.00
N CYS A 87 7.78 -8.88 -5.00
CA CYS A 87 8.89 -9.53 -5.68
C CYS A 87 8.30 -10.40 -6.79
N ILE A 88 8.54 -10.05 -8.05
CA ILE A 88 7.81 -10.54 -9.22
C ILE A 88 8.79 -11.24 -10.17
N ALA A 89 8.49 -12.45 -10.62
CA ALA A 89 9.22 -13.07 -11.72
C ALA A 89 8.70 -12.53 -13.05
N VAL A 90 9.60 -11.96 -13.85
CA VAL A 90 9.33 -11.49 -15.21
C VAL A 90 10.53 -11.82 -16.07
N ASP A 91 10.36 -12.67 -17.10
CA ASP A 91 11.39 -12.97 -18.12
C ASP A 91 12.79 -13.26 -17.56
N GLY A 92 12.89 -14.16 -16.58
CA GLY A 92 14.18 -14.52 -15.96
C GLY A 92 14.77 -13.43 -15.04
N THR A 93 13.99 -12.42 -14.70
CA THR A 93 14.33 -11.32 -13.78
C THR A 93 13.40 -11.36 -12.58
N THR A 94 13.94 -11.11 -11.40
CA THR A 94 13.17 -10.77 -10.21
C THR A 94 13.05 -9.25 -10.15
N VAL A 95 11.84 -8.73 -10.31
CA VAL A 95 11.52 -7.31 -10.12
C VAL A 95 11.07 -7.10 -8.69
N SER A 96 11.72 -6.19 -7.96
CA SER A 96 11.23 -5.75 -6.66
C SER A 96 10.54 -4.39 -6.82
N VAL A 97 9.37 -4.24 -6.23
CA VAL A 97 8.64 -2.97 -6.11
C VAL A 97 8.37 -2.75 -4.64
N ILE A 98 8.82 -1.65 -4.07
CA ILE A 98 8.70 -1.37 -2.64
C ILE A 98 8.05 -0.01 -2.46
N GLN A 99 6.94 0.01 -1.73
CA GLN A 99 6.11 1.18 -1.52
C GLN A 99 5.91 1.42 -0.02
N GLY A 100 6.38 2.56 0.47
CA GLY A 100 6.07 3.07 1.80
C GLY A 100 5.05 4.20 1.69
N ILE A 101 3.93 4.08 2.40
CA ILE A 101 2.83 5.04 2.39
C ILE A 101 2.72 5.62 3.81
N ASP A 102 3.13 6.87 3.99
CA ASP A 102 2.92 7.60 5.24
C ASP A 102 1.62 8.40 5.16
N TYR A 103 0.76 8.33 6.17
CA TYR A 103 -0.52 9.08 6.23
C TYR A 103 -0.31 10.53 6.67
N ARG A 104 0.62 11.21 5.99
CA ARG A 104 0.96 12.62 6.14
C ARG A 104 1.71 13.13 4.91
N LYS A 105 1.81 14.45 4.70
CA LYS A 105 2.51 15.05 3.55
C LYS A 105 3.98 14.66 3.43
N GLN A 106 4.69 14.63 4.55
CA GLN A 106 6.13 14.39 4.59
C GLN A 106 6.43 12.90 4.70
N LYS A 107 7.59 12.52 4.16
CA LYS A 107 8.15 11.19 4.38
C LYS A 107 8.26 10.92 5.88
N GLY A 108 7.76 9.76 6.30
CA GLY A 108 7.80 9.31 7.68
C GLY A 108 8.46 7.94 7.78
N SER A 109 8.09 7.21 8.85
CA SER A 109 8.70 5.92 9.16
C SER A 109 8.46 4.85 8.10
N LEU A 110 7.37 4.93 7.32
CA LEU A 110 7.08 3.95 6.26
C LEU A 110 7.93 4.23 5.03
N GLY A 111 8.14 5.51 4.68
CA GLY A 111 9.09 5.89 3.66
C GLY A 111 10.53 5.53 4.02
N GLU A 112 10.96 5.76 5.26
CA GLU A 112 12.28 5.33 5.73
C GLU A 112 12.43 3.81 5.72
N PHE A 113 11.37 3.08 6.07
CA PHE A 113 11.34 1.63 5.92
C PHE A 113 11.52 1.22 4.45
N ALA A 114 10.84 1.88 3.51
CA ALA A 114 10.95 1.57 2.09
C ALA A 114 12.40 1.72 1.59
N ASP A 115 13.13 2.76 2.02
CA ASP A 115 14.55 2.92 1.70
C ASP A 115 15.39 1.77 2.25
N ARG A 116 15.21 1.41 3.53
CA ARG A 116 15.96 0.33 4.16
C ARG A 116 15.66 -1.02 3.52
N ALA A 117 14.41 -1.27 3.17
CA ALA A 117 13.98 -2.49 2.50
C ALA A 117 14.58 -2.59 1.09
N PHE A 118 14.67 -1.47 0.36
CA PHE A 118 15.33 -1.42 -0.94
C PHE A 118 16.82 -1.76 -0.85
N GLU A 119 17.53 -1.15 0.09
CA GLU A 119 18.95 -1.48 0.30
C GLU A 119 19.15 -2.92 0.78
N ALA A 120 18.26 -3.46 1.61
CA ALA A 120 18.29 -4.87 2.02
C ALA A 120 18.09 -5.83 0.83
N VAL A 121 17.17 -5.51 -0.10
CA VAL A 121 16.97 -6.29 -1.32
C VAL A 121 18.21 -6.26 -2.21
N LYS A 122 18.82 -5.09 -2.38
CA LYS A 122 20.08 -4.96 -3.14
C LYS A 122 21.20 -5.77 -2.49
N ALA A 123 21.36 -5.68 -1.17
CA ALA A 123 22.37 -6.42 -0.42
C ALA A 123 22.15 -7.95 -0.45
N ALA A 124 20.93 -8.42 -0.68
CA ALA A 124 20.61 -9.84 -0.80
C ALA A 124 20.96 -10.45 -2.17
N THR A 125 21.36 -9.63 -3.14
CA THR A 125 21.80 -10.08 -4.46
C THR A 125 23.18 -10.74 -4.38
N LYS A 126 23.33 -11.91 -5.01
CA LYS A 126 24.58 -12.69 -5.06
C LYS A 126 25.28 -12.64 -6.41
#